data_AF-A0A957G1Y9-F1
#
_entry.id   AF-A0A957G1Y9-F1
#
_cell.length_a   1.000
_cell.length_b   1.000
_cell.length_c   1.000
_cell.angle_alpha   90.00
_cell.angle_beta   90.00
_cell.angle_gamma   90.00
#
_symmetry.space_group_name_H-M   'P 1'
#
loop_
_entity.id
_entity.type
_entity.pdbx_description
1 polymer ?
#
loop_
_entity_poly.entity_id
_entity_poly.type
_entity_poly.pdbx_seq_one_letter_code
_entity_poly.pdbx_strand_id
1 'polypeptide(L)'
;MSNLNPAVDNYLAVGCGRCPLGGTPECKVHTWEAELPALRQILLDCGLTEELKWSMPCYTYEGSNILIMSAFKEYCALNFF
;
A
#
# COMPACT_ATOMS: atom_id res chain seq x y z
N MET A 1 0.90 14.49 13.30
CA MET A 1 1.00 13.06 13.65
C MET A 1 0.32 12.30 12.53
N SER A 2 1.08 11.57 11.72
CA SER A 2 0.51 10.73 10.67
C SER A 2 -0.36 9.66 11.35
N ASN A 3 -1.67 9.74 11.15
CA ASN A 3 -2.59 8.70 11.62
C ASN A 3 -2.40 7.49 10.71
N LEU A 4 -1.62 6.51 11.18
CA LEU A 4 -1.45 5.24 10.49
C LEU A 4 -2.80 4.54 10.37
N ASN A 5 -3.07 3.97 9.21
CA ASN A 5 -4.30 3.27 8.90
C ASN A 5 -4.14 1.75 9.11
N PRO A 6 -4.88 1.14 10.07
CA PRO A 6 -4.79 -0.30 10.35
C PRO A 6 -5.10 -1.19 9.14
N ALA A 7 -5.91 -0.71 8.18
CA ALA A 7 -6.20 -1.46 6.97
C ALA A 7 -4.99 -1.53 6.04
N VAL A 8 -4.16 -0.48 6.00
CA VAL A 8 -2.88 -0.47 5.27
C VAL A 8 -1.84 -1.30 6.02
N ASP A 9 -1.83 -1.26 7.36
CA ASP A 9 -0.97 -2.15 8.17
C ASP A 9 -1.27 -3.62 7.86
N ASN A 10 -2.55 -3.99 7.83
CA ASN A 10 -2.98 -5.34 7.49
C ASN A 10 -2.59 -5.73 6.05
N TYR A 11 -2.69 -4.80 5.09
CA TYR A 11 -2.23 -5.06 3.71
C TYR A 11 -0.73 -5.41 3.69
N LEU A 12 0.11 -4.68 4.42
CA LEU A 12 1.55 -4.92 4.46
C LEU A 12 1.89 -6.21 5.22
N ALA A 13 1.15 -6.52 6.29
CA ALA A 13 1.43 -7.66 7.15
C ALA A 13 0.89 -9.00 6.62
N VAL A 14 -0.24 -8.99 5.92
CA VAL A 14 -0.97 -10.21 5.50
C VAL A 14 -1.02 -10.35 3.97
N GLY A 15 -0.71 -9.28 3.24
CA GLY A 15 -0.75 -9.25 1.79
C GLY A 15 -2.11 -8.85 1.21
N CYS A 16 -2.20 -8.85 -0.12
CA CYS A 16 -3.25 -8.11 -0.84
C CYS A 16 -4.63 -8.78 -0.90
N GLY A 17 -4.78 -10.06 -0.53
CA GLY A 17 -6.06 -10.78 -0.56
C GLY A 17 -6.70 -10.96 -1.95
N ARG A 18 -5.99 -10.68 -3.05
CA ARG A 18 -6.54 -10.67 -4.42
C ARG A 18 -6.38 -11.97 -5.21
N CYS A 19 -5.74 -12.98 -4.64
CA CYS A 19 -5.55 -14.29 -5.26
C CYS A 19 -5.34 -15.36 -4.17
N PRO A 20 -5.22 -16.66 -4.53
CA PRO A 20 -5.01 -17.74 -3.55
C PRO A 20 -3.74 -17.62 -2.69
N LEU A 21 -2.80 -16.75 -3.05
CA LEU A 21 -1.57 -16.48 -2.27
C LEU A 21 -1.76 -15.35 -1.25
N GLY A 22 -2.94 -14.73 -1.17
CA GLY A 22 -3.22 -13.73 -0.14
C GLY A 22 -3.27 -14.38 1.25
N GLY A 23 -2.65 -13.77 2.26
CA GLY A 23 -2.56 -14.33 3.60
C GLY A 23 -1.48 -15.42 3.77
N THR A 24 -0.66 -15.65 2.74
CA THR A 24 0.46 -16.60 2.79
C THR A 24 1.79 -15.87 2.57
N PRO A 25 2.93 -16.44 3.00
CA PRO A 25 4.25 -15.86 2.75
C PRO A 25 4.58 -15.66 1.26
N GLU A 26 3.90 -16.40 0.37
CA GLU A 26 4.10 -16.31 -1.08
C GLU A 26 3.34 -15.13 -1.72
N CYS A 27 2.62 -14.32 -0.93
CA CYS A 27 2.01 -13.11 -1.44
C CYS A 27 3.09 -12.16 -1.97
N LYS A 28 2.91 -11.67 -3.20
CA LYS A 28 3.82 -10.68 -3.83
C LYS A 28 4.05 -9.40 -3.01
N VAL A 29 3.20 -9.10 -2.02
CA VAL A 29 3.43 -7.99 -1.08
C VAL A 29 4.68 -8.24 -0.24
N HIS A 30 4.91 -9.49 0.19
CA HIS A 30 6.08 -9.91 0.96
C HIS A 30 7.38 -9.92 0.15
N THR A 31 7.31 -9.77 -1.17
CA THR A 31 8.51 -9.56 -2.01
C THR A 31 9.12 -8.17 -1.78
N TRP A 32 8.33 -7.21 -1.29
CA TRP A 32 8.69 -5.78 -1.22
C TRP A 32 8.59 -5.23 0.22
N GLU A 33 9.02 -6.02 1.20
CA GLU A 33 8.92 -5.69 2.63
C GLU A 33 9.80 -4.49 3.04
N ALA A 34 10.81 -4.13 2.25
CA ALA A 34 11.61 -2.93 2.48
C ALA A 34 11.02 -1.72 1.74
N GLU A 35 10.62 -1.91 0.48
CA GLU A 35 10.23 -0.84 -0.43
C GLU A 35 8.83 -0.29 -0.11
N LEU A 36 7.84 -1.15 0.15
CA LEU A 36 6.47 -0.68 0.41
C LEU A 36 6.37 0.15 1.69
N PRO A 37 6.98 -0.22 2.83
CA PRO A 37 6.99 0.65 4.01
C PRO A 37 7.76 1.95 3.78
N ALA A 38 8.87 1.93 3.03
CA ALA A 38 9.63 3.13 2.70
C ALA A 38 8.82 4.09 1.82
N LEU A 39 8.15 3.58 0.78
CA LEU A 39 7.25 4.36 -0.06
C LEU A 39 6.09 4.92 0.75
N ARG A 40 5.46 4.11 1.61
CA ARG A 40 4.41 4.58 2.53
C ARG A 40 4.90 5.75 3.38
N GLN A 41 6.09 5.67 3.96
CA GLN A 41 6.64 6.76 4.77
C GLN A 41 6.81 8.05 3.96
N ILE A 42 7.38 7.96 2.76
CA ILE A 42 7.54 9.12 1.86
C ILE A 42 6.18 9.78 1.56
N LEU A 43 5.15 8.98 1.28
CA LEU A 43 3.82 9.48 0.95
C LEU A 43 3.14 10.17 2.14
N LEU A 44 3.31 9.62 3.34
CA LEU A 44 2.82 10.24 4.58
C LEU A 44 3.57 11.54 4.89
N ASP A 45 4.89 11.58 4.66
CA ASP A 45 5.71 12.78 4.83
C ASP A 45 5.35 13.89 3.83
N CYS A 46 4.84 13.52 2.64
CA CYS A 46 4.25 14.44 1.68
C CYS A 46 2.88 15.00 2.11
N GLY A 47 2.35 14.60 3.28
CA GLY A 47 1.06 15.05 3.79
C GLY A 47 -0.14 14.39 3.12
N LEU A 48 0.05 13.29 2.39
CA LEU A 48 -1.06 12.52 1.83
C LEU A 48 -1.75 11.70 2.93
N THR A 49 -3.07 11.55 2.79
CA THR A 49 -3.87 10.67 3.66
C THR A 49 -3.93 9.28 3.06
N GLU A 50 -3.63 8.25 3.85
CA GLU A 50 -3.70 6.88 3.39
C GLU A 50 -5.07 6.23 3.67
N GLU A 51 -5.61 5.56 2.67
CA GLU A 51 -6.86 4.82 2.68
C GLU A 51 -6.64 3.43 2.07
N LEU A 52 -7.53 2.47 2.35
CA LEU A 52 -7.56 1.20 1.63
C LEU A 52 -8.72 1.21 0.64
N LYS A 53 -8.43 1.34 -0.65
CA LYS A 53 -9.44 1.33 -1.73
C LYS A 53 -9.17 0.19 -2.67
N TRP A 54 -10.23 -0.51 -3.06
CA TRP A 54 -10.16 -1.68 -3.94
C TRP A 54 -9.19 -2.77 -3.43
N SER A 55 -8.92 -2.88 -2.13
CA SER A 55 -7.89 -3.79 -1.56
C SER A 55 -6.44 -3.40 -1.87
N MET A 56 -6.16 -2.11 -2.10
CA MET A 56 -4.80 -1.56 -2.22
C MET A 56 -4.68 -0.25 -1.44
N PRO A 57 -3.49 0.07 -0.90
CA PRO A 57 -3.23 1.38 -0.31
C PRO A 57 -3.38 2.48 -1.37
N CYS A 58 -4.29 3.41 -1.11
CA CYS A 58 -4.58 4.56 -1.94
C CYS A 58 -4.31 5.82 -1.14
N TYR A 59 -3.61 6.77 -1.73
CA TYR A 59 -3.19 8.00 -1.08
C TYR A 59 -3.96 9.17 -1.68
N THR A 60 -4.56 9.96 -0.79
CA THR A 60 -5.46 11.05 -1.15
C THR A 60 -4.95 12.39 -0.62
N TYR A 61 -5.34 13.47 -1.30
CA TYR A 61 -5.15 14.83 -0.84
C TYR A 61 -6.51 15.54 -0.92
N GLU A 62 -6.97 16.08 0.21
CA GLU A 62 -8.29 16.72 0.34
C GLU A 62 -9.43 15.85 -0.21
N GLY A 63 -9.38 14.53 0.03
CA GLY A 63 -10.37 13.56 -0.43
C GLY A 63 -10.26 13.14 -1.89
N SER A 64 -9.39 13.77 -2.68
CA SER A 64 -9.13 13.39 -4.07
C SER A 64 -8.04 12.31 -4.15
N ASN A 65 -8.23 11.32 -5.01
CA ASN A 65 -7.23 10.26 -5.18
C ASN A 65 -6.00 10.79 -5.94
N ILE A 66 -4.81 10.59 -5.37
CA ILE A 66 -3.54 11.02 -5.97
C ILE A 66 -2.79 9.84 -6.58
N LEU A 67 -2.66 8.73 -5.84
CA LEU A 67 -2.02 7.52 -6.33
C LEU A 67 -2.43 6.25 -5.58
N ILE A 68 -2.16 5.10 -6.19
CA ILE A 68 -2.21 3.77 -5.57
C ILE A 68 -0.79 3.21 -5.45
N MET A 69 -0.44 2.74 -4.25
CA MET A 69 0.78 1.96 -4.04
C MET A 69 0.52 0.48 -4.32
N SER A 70 1.29 -0.10 -5.24
CA SER A 70 1.03 -1.41 -5.82
C SER A 70 2.21 -2.36 -5.70
N ALA A 71 1.92 -3.61 -5.34
CA ALA A 71 2.85 -4.73 -5.45
C ALA A 71 2.51 -5.62 -6.65
N PHE A 72 3.49 -5.85 -7.52
CA PHE A 72 3.47 -6.84 -8.59
C PHE A 72 4.52 -7.93 -8.32
N LYS A 73 4.55 -8.98 -9.15
CA LYS A 73 5.48 -10.10 -8.97
C LYS A 73 6.94 -9.68 -9.19
N GLU A 74 7.18 -8.70 -10.06
CA GLU A 74 8.52 -8.32 -10.53
C GLU A 74 8.89 -6.89 -10.15
N TYR A 75 7.94 -6.08 -9.69
CA TYR A 75 8.17 -4.71 -9.24
C TYR A 75 7.09 -4.25 -8.23
N CYS A 76 7.38 -3.19 -7.49
CA CYS A 76 6.36 -2.36 -6.84
C CYS A 76 6.30 -0.98 -7.51
N ALA A 77 5.17 -0.29 -7.41
CA ALA A 77 4.97 0.98 -8.10
C ALA A 77 4.06 1.95 -7.35
N LEU A 78 4.29 3.24 -7.57
CA LEU A 78 3.34 4.32 -7.28
C LEU A 78 2.60 4.67 -8.58
N ASN A 79 1.28 4.48 -8.60
CA ASN A 79 0.45 4.66 -9.81
C ASN A 79 -0.39 5.91 -9.62
N PHE A 80 -0.02 7.01 -10.28
CA PHE A 80 -0.75 8.29 -10.26
C PHE A 80 -1.98 8.23 -11.18
N PHE A 81 -3.01 9.00 -10.85
CA PHE A 81 -4.26 9.13 -11.63
C PHE A 81 -4.20 10.24 -12.68
#